data_AF-A0A1F3SHT0-F1
#
_entry.id   AF-A0A1F3SHT0-F1
#
_cell.length_a   1.000
_cell.length_b   1.000
_cell.length_c   1.000
_cell.angle_alpha   90.00
_cell.angle_beta   90.00
_cell.angle_gamma   90.00
#
_symmetry.space_group_name_H-M   'P 1'
#
loop_
_entity.id
_entity.type
_entity.pdbx_description
1 polymer ?
#
loop_
_entity_poly.entity_id
_entity_poly.type
_entity_poly.pdbx_seq_one_letter_code
_entity_poly.pdbx_strand_id
1 'polypeptide(L)'
;MRISNSEGVVLVNYLVSQKIDLSHVKKKCQATIQEFRLDKDIFVKAGTRLRRHYTCPFFTDHQLGCSIPPEFKPLGCLAFNPTEPLGKGQTCKSIAYPEFKDGEKLEIPLMILKALENILRVF
;
A
#
# COMPACT_ATOMS: atom_id res chain seq x y z
N MET A 1 -2.67 -4.54 4.02
CA MET A 1 -3.02 -3.23 4.61
C MET A 1 -3.88 -2.48 3.60
N ARG A 2 -4.83 -1.63 4.01
CA ARG A 2 -5.62 -0.78 3.11
C ARG A 2 -5.45 0.69 3.52
N ILE A 3 -5.42 1.59 2.55
CA ILE A 3 -5.23 3.03 2.74
C ILE A 3 -6.33 3.82 2.03
N SER A 4 -6.60 5.03 2.49
CA SER A 4 -7.54 5.97 1.86
C SER A 4 -6.94 6.63 0.62
N ASN A 5 -7.78 7.35 -0.13
CA ASN A 5 -7.32 8.12 -1.28
C ASN A 5 -6.36 9.24 -0.89
N SER A 6 -6.62 9.95 0.21
CA SER A 6 -5.74 11.02 0.71
C SER A 6 -4.34 10.47 1.07
N GLU A 7 -4.28 9.34 1.77
CA GLU A 7 -3.03 8.63 2.06
C GLU A 7 -2.31 8.19 0.77
N GLY A 8 -3.06 7.71 -0.23
CA GLY A 8 -2.51 7.37 -1.54
C GLY A 8 -1.91 8.57 -2.28
N VAL A 9 -2.60 9.71 -2.27
CA VAL A 9 -2.12 10.96 -2.88
C VAL A 9 -0.85 11.47 -2.19
N VAL A 10 -0.78 11.43 -0.86
CA VAL A 10 0.43 11.80 -0.11
C VAL A 10 1.62 10.94 -0.54
N LEU A 11 1.42 9.62 -0.65
CA LEU A 11 2.47 8.71 -1.12
C LEU A 11 2.91 9.03 -2.55
N VAL A 12 1.98 9.25 -3.47
CA VAL A 12 2.35 9.56 -4.86
C VAL A 12 3.09 10.90 -4.95
N ASN A 13 2.64 11.93 -4.23
CA ASN A 13 3.33 13.22 -4.17
C ASN A 13 4.76 13.08 -3.65
N TYR A 14 4.96 12.24 -2.63
CA TYR A 14 6.30 11.88 -2.17
C TYR A 14 7.13 11.25 -3.30
N LEU A 15 6.62 10.21 -3.97
CA LEU A 15 7.34 9.54 -5.07
C LEU A 15 7.74 10.50 -6.19
N VAL A 16 6.84 11.41 -6.56
CA VAL A 16 7.09 12.47 -7.55
C VAL A 16 8.18 13.44 -7.06
N SER A 17 8.09 13.91 -5.81
CA SER A 17 9.07 14.85 -5.23
C SER A 17 10.49 14.27 -5.19
N GLN A 18 10.61 12.95 -5.01
CA GLN A 18 11.90 12.24 -4.99
C GLN A 18 12.39 11.86 -6.40
N LYS A 19 11.67 12.24 -7.46
CA LYS A 19 11.95 11.86 -8.85
C LYS A 19 12.04 10.34 -9.05
N ILE A 20 11.27 9.58 -8.28
CA ILE A 20 11.19 8.12 -8.45
C ILE A 20 10.49 7.82 -9.78
N ASP A 21 11.01 6.85 -10.53
CA ASP A 21 10.41 6.41 -11.79
C ASP A 21 9.02 5.80 -11.55
N LEU A 22 7.98 6.59 -11.85
CA LEU A 22 6.59 6.17 -11.71
C LEU A 22 6.22 5.00 -12.62
N SER A 23 6.93 4.81 -13.74
CA SER A 23 6.70 3.67 -14.64
C SER A 23 7.18 2.37 -13.97
N HIS A 24 8.32 2.42 -13.28
CA HIS A 24 8.82 1.31 -12.48
C HIS A 24 7.90 1.01 -11.28
N VAL A 25 7.44 2.04 -10.57
CA VAL A 25 6.48 1.89 -9.47
C VAL A 25 5.18 1.25 -9.96
N LYS A 26 4.64 1.70 -11.10
CA LYS A 26 3.44 1.13 -11.72
C LYS A 26 3.62 -0.35 -12.01
N LYS A 27 4.74 -0.73 -12.65
CA LYS A 27 5.07 -2.14 -12.94
C LYS A 27 5.16 -2.98 -11.66
N LYS A 28 5.84 -2.50 -10.62
CA LYS A 28 5.91 -3.19 -9.32
C LYS A 28 4.51 -3.38 -8.70
N CYS A 29 3.68 -2.34 -8.67
CA CYS A 29 2.33 -2.42 -8.11
C CYS A 29 1.47 -3.42 -8.90
N GLN A 30 1.54 -3.40 -10.24
CA GLN A 30 0.84 -4.35 -11.09
C GLN A 30 1.29 -5.80 -10.84
N ALA A 31 2.60 -6.03 -10.71
CA ALA A 31 3.14 -7.34 -10.38
C ALA A 31 2.62 -7.84 -9.01
N THR A 32 2.66 -7.00 -7.98
CA THR A 32 2.10 -7.35 -6.65
C THR A 32 0.60 -7.64 -6.73
N ILE A 33 -0.17 -6.85 -7.49
CA ILE A 33 -1.61 -7.10 -7.67
C ILE A 33 -1.84 -8.45 -8.33
N GLN A 34 -1.09 -8.79 -9.37
CA GLN A 34 -1.23 -10.06 -10.09
C GLN A 34 -0.83 -11.26 -9.22
N GLU A 35 0.33 -11.17 -8.55
CA GLU A 35 0.87 -12.23 -7.68
C GLU A 35 -0.10 -12.56 -6.54
N PHE A 36 -0.56 -11.54 -5.81
CA PHE A 36 -1.46 -11.70 -4.67
C PHE A 36 -2.94 -11.59 -5.05
N ARG A 37 -3.24 -11.43 -6.34
CA ARG A 37 -4.58 -11.39 -6.94
C ARG A 37 -5.50 -10.31 -6.33
N LEU A 38 -4.92 -9.18 -5.94
CA LEU A 38 -5.58 -8.14 -5.13
C LEU A 38 -6.75 -7.45 -5.84
N ASP A 39 -6.80 -7.54 -7.16
CA ASP A 39 -7.86 -7.04 -8.06
C ASP A 39 -9.16 -7.85 -7.99
N LYS A 40 -9.21 -8.94 -7.23
CA LYS A 40 -10.38 -9.81 -7.15
C LYS A 40 -10.94 -9.82 -5.74
N ASP A 41 -12.24 -9.64 -5.60
CA ASP A 41 -12.90 -9.92 -4.34
C ASP A 41 -13.12 -11.44 -4.21
N ILE A 42 -12.58 -12.01 -3.13
CA ILE A 42 -12.88 -13.39 -2.73
C ILE A 42 -13.76 -13.28 -1.50
N PHE A 43 -14.96 -13.83 -1.58
CA PHE A 43 -15.90 -13.86 -0.46
C PHE A 43 -15.84 -15.24 0.19
N VAL A 44 -15.80 -15.26 1.53
CA VAL A 44 -16.05 -16.47 2.32
C VAL A 44 -17.56 -16.60 2.58
N LYS A 45 -18.00 -17.73 3.18
CA LYS A 45 -19.40 -17.90 3.60
C LYS A 45 -19.89 -16.68 4.41
N ALA A 46 -21.15 -16.30 4.18
CA ALA A 46 -21.83 -15.14 4.76
C ALA A 46 -21.40 -13.75 4.23
N GLY A 47 -20.81 -13.66 3.03
CA GLY A 47 -20.58 -12.37 2.35
C GLY A 47 -19.40 -11.58 2.89
N THR A 48 -18.65 -12.12 3.86
CA THR A 48 -17.43 -11.50 4.38
C THR A 48 -16.32 -11.62 3.34
N ARG A 49 -15.62 -10.51 3.06
CA ARG A 49 -14.46 -10.52 2.16
C ARG A 49 -13.26 -11.17 2.84
N LEU A 50 -12.60 -12.10 2.16
CA LEU A 50 -11.34 -12.68 2.60
C LEU A 50 -10.26 -11.59 2.62
N ARG A 51 -9.68 -11.33 3.80
CA ARG A 51 -8.54 -10.42 3.94
C ARG A 51 -7.29 -11.09 3.38
N ARG A 52 -6.67 -10.46 2.38
CA ARG A 52 -5.44 -10.98 1.76
C ARG A 52 -4.21 -10.45 2.48
N HIS A 53 -3.26 -11.35 2.70
CA HIS A 53 -1.89 -11.00 3.06
C HIS A 53 -1.08 -10.85 1.77
N TYR A 54 -0.30 -9.79 1.68
CA TYR A 54 0.57 -9.52 0.53
C TYR A 54 1.83 -8.80 1.00
N THR A 55 2.93 -8.96 0.27
CA THR A 55 4.16 -8.21 0.49
C THR A 55 4.04 -6.84 -0.17
N CYS A 56 4.28 -5.76 0.57
CA CYS A 56 4.16 -4.39 0.07
C CYS A 56 5.15 -4.15 -1.09
N PRO A 57 4.76 -3.46 -2.19
CA PRO A 57 5.68 -3.17 -3.30
C PRO A 57 6.86 -2.25 -2.95
N PHE A 58 6.78 -1.56 -1.80
CA PHE A 58 7.83 -0.68 -1.27
C PHE A 58 8.68 -1.33 -0.18
N PHE A 59 8.44 -2.61 0.14
CA PHE A 59 9.27 -3.35 1.06
C PHE A 59 10.66 -3.59 0.45
N THR A 60 11.71 -3.47 1.25
CA THR A 60 13.10 -3.74 0.83
C THR A 60 13.66 -4.88 1.66
N ASP A 61 14.04 -5.98 1.02
CA ASP A 61 14.53 -7.22 1.68
C ASP A 61 15.91 -7.09 2.36
N HIS A 62 16.61 -5.94 2.25
CA HIS A 62 18.02 -5.81 2.64
C HIS A 62 18.31 -4.90 3.84
N GLN A 63 17.43 -3.93 4.13
CA GLN A 63 17.44 -3.17 5.38
C GLN A 63 16.06 -3.33 5.98
N LEU A 64 15.96 -3.51 7.29
CA LEU A 64 14.74 -3.64 8.11
C LEU A 64 13.68 -2.55 7.80
N GLY A 65 13.08 -2.55 6.60
CA GLY A 65 12.76 -1.27 6.00
C GLY A 65 11.84 -1.30 4.79
N CYS A 66 11.26 -0.13 4.61
CA CYS A 66 10.41 0.28 3.51
C CYS A 66 11.13 1.44 2.83
N SER A 67 11.08 1.53 1.51
CA SER A 67 11.69 2.64 0.77
C SER A 67 11.00 4.00 1.00
N ILE A 68 9.91 4.02 1.76
CA ILE A 68 9.15 5.23 2.09
C ILE A 68 9.56 5.72 3.49
N PRO A 69 9.88 7.01 3.69
CA PRO A 69 10.20 7.60 4.99
C PRO A 69 8.99 7.59 5.93
N PRO A 70 9.19 7.52 7.26
CA PRO A 70 8.10 7.50 8.23
C PRO A 70 7.03 8.59 8.04
N GLU A 71 7.43 9.82 7.75
CA GLU A 71 6.55 10.98 7.59
C GLU A 71 5.60 10.91 6.39
N PHE A 72 5.92 10.06 5.40
CA PHE A 72 5.06 9.80 4.22
C PHE A 72 4.38 8.44 4.27
N LYS A 73 4.69 7.62 5.29
CA LYS A 73 4.01 6.34 5.49
C LYS A 73 2.57 6.63 5.95
N PRO A 74 1.58 5.92 5.40
CA PRO A 74 0.22 5.97 5.93
C PRO A 74 0.24 5.59 7.41
N LEU A 75 -0.66 6.15 8.22
CA LEU A 75 -0.62 5.98 9.68
C LEU A 75 -0.69 4.50 10.08
N GLY A 76 -1.50 3.72 9.37
CA GLY A 76 -1.54 2.28 9.52
C GLY A 76 -0.19 1.61 9.26
N CYS A 77 0.63 2.12 8.34
CA CYS A 77 1.92 1.57 7.92
C CYS A 77 3.00 1.74 9.00
N LEU A 78 2.97 2.87 9.73
CA LEU A 78 3.87 3.17 10.84
C LEU A 78 3.70 2.21 12.02
N ALA A 79 2.49 1.70 12.21
CA ALA A 79 2.22 0.65 13.17
C ALA A 79 2.86 -0.71 12.84
N PHE A 80 3.36 -0.87 11.62
CA PHE A 80 4.07 -2.07 11.15
C PHE A 80 5.59 -1.82 11.09
N ASN A 81 6.15 -1.05 12.00
CA ASN A 81 7.59 -0.90 12.11
C ASN A 81 8.18 -2.23 12.65
N PRO A 82 8.93 -3.00 11.84
CA PRO A 82 9.44 -4.28 12.29
C PRO A 82 10.46 -4.06 13.42
N THR A 83 10.19 -4.64 14.59
CA THR A 83 11.13 -4.61 15.73
C THR A 83 12.20 -5.70 15.62
N GLU A 84 12.08 -6.62 14.64
CA GLU A 84 13.00 -7.74 14.39
C GLU A 84 13.20 -8.00 12.88
N PRO A 85 14.31 -8.64 12.46
CA PRO A 85 14.56 -9.02 11.07
C PRO A 85 13.58 -10.09 10.59
N LEU A 86 12.63 -9.70 9.72
CA LEU A 86 11.60 -10.61 9.20
C LEU A 86 12.00 -11.19 7.84
N GLY A 87 12.28 -12.49 7.84
CA GLY A 87 12.63 -13.25 6.63
C GLY A 87 11.46 -13.67 5.73
N LYS A 88 10.19 -13.45 6.09
CA LYS A 88 9.02 -13.86 5.26
C LYS A 88 7.73 -13.03 5.47
N GLY A 89 7.79 -11.71 5.63
CA GLY A 89 6.61 -10.82 5.48
C GLY A 89 5.32 -11.12 6.27
N GLN A 90 5.38 -11.90 7.37
CA GLN A 90 4.19 -12.55 7.95
C GLN A 90 3.65 -11.96 9.25
N THR A 91 4.29 -10.98 9.88
CA THR A 91 3.83 -10.44 11.18
C THR A 91 3.55 -8.96 11.11
N CYS A 92 2.57 -8.61 10.28
CA CYS A 92 2.02 -7.27 10.23
C CYS A 92 0.61 -7.26 10.86
N LYS A 93 0.43 -6.64 12.05
CA LYS A 93 -0.91 -6.30 12.61
C LYS A 93 -1.20 -4.80 12.58
N SER A 94 -2.39 -4.45 12.09
CA SER A 94 -2.90 -3.07 12.05
C SER A 94 -3.44 -2.69 13.42
N ILE A 95 -3.01 -1.57 13.99
CA ILE A 95 -3.81 -0.86 14.99
C ILE A 95 -4.86 -0.03 14.25
N ALA A 96 -6.08 -0.01 14.79
CA ALA A 96 -7.15 0.82 14.28
C ALA A 96 -6.89 2.26 14.73
N TYR A 97 -6.63 3.15 13.78
CA TYR A 97 -6.69 4.59 14.03
C TYR A 97 -8.14 5.07 13.88
N PRO A 98 -8.55 6.12 14.63
CA PRO A 98 -9.89 6.66 14.53
C PRO A 98 -10.20 6.99 13.06
N GLU A 99 -11.42 6.66 12.67
CA GLU A 99 -11.86 6.69 11.29
C GLU A 99 -11.72 8.10 10.70
N PHE A 100 -10.68 8.34 9.90
CA PHE A 100 -10.79 9.37 8.88
C PHE A 100 -12.01 9.03 8.04
N LYS A 101 -12.98 9.94 7.95
CA LYS A 101 -14.19 9.85 7.12
C LYS A 101 -13.85 9.91 5.61
N ASP A 102 -12.75 9.30 5.20
CA ASP A 102 -12.41 9.11 3.80
C ASP A 102 -13.01 7.79 3.34
N GLY A 103 -13.90 7.87 2.36
CA GLY A 103 -14.73 6.77 1.86
C GLY A 103 -13.96 5.50 1.48
N GLU A 104 -13.67 5.32 0.19
CA GLU A 104 -13.09 4.06 -0.29
C GLU A 104 -11.65 3.86 0.21
N LYS A 105 -11.37 2.69 0.78
CA LYS A 105 -10.02 2.24 1.14
C LYS A 105 -9.61 1.07 0.26
N LEU A 106 -8.39 1.06 -0.26
CA LEU A 106 -7.86 -0.03 -1.09
C LEU A 106 -6.50 -0.49 -0.61
N GLU A 107 -6.10 -1.70 -0.97
CA GLU A 107 -4.75 -2.20 -0.79
C GLU A 107 -3.75 -1.21 -1.43
N ILE A 108 -2.60 -1.00 -0.78
CA ILE A 108 -1.61 0.02 -1.20
C ILE A 108 -1.34 0.00 -2.72
N PRO A 109 -1.00 -1.12 -3.37
CA PRO A 109 -0.73 -1.10 -4.81
C PRO A 109 -1.95 -0.67 -5.65
N LEU A 110 -3.17 -1.04 -5.26
CA LEU A 110 -4.39 -0.61 -5.95
C LEU A 110 -4.63 0.89 -5.77
N MET A 111 -4.45 1.40 -4.56
CA MET A 111 -4.65 2.83 -4.29
C MET A 111 -3.59 3.68 -5.00
N ILE A 112 -2.34 3.24 -5.06
CA ILE A 112 -1.28 3.94 -5.79
C ILE A 112 -1.60 4.00 -7.29
N LEU A 113 -2.04 2.90 -7.90
CA LEU A 113 -2.46 2.92 -9.31
C LEU A 113 -3.62 3.89 -9.54
N LYS A 114 -4.64 3.86 -8.67
CA LYS A 114 -5.77 4.79 -8.74
C LYS A 114 -5.35 6.26 -8.59
N ALA A 115 -4.47 6.55 -7.63
CA ALA A 115 -3.97 7.91 -7.40
C ALA A 115 -3.10 8.42 -8.57
N LEU A 116 -2.28 7.55 -9.16
CA LEU A 116 -1.50 7.87 -10.37
C LEU A 116 -2.39 8.19 -11.57
N GLU A 117 -3.46 7.42 -11.78
CA GLU A 117 -4.43 7.69 -12.85
C GLU A 117 -5.12 9.05 -12.68
N ASN A 118 -5.45 9.44 -11.44
CA ASN A 118 -6.05 10.74 -11.17
C ASN A 118 -5.08 11.89 -11.42
N ILE A 119 -3.80 11.75 -11.07
CA ILE A 119 -2.78 12.78 -11.31
C ILE A 119 -2.51 12.94 -12.81
N LEU A 120 -2.41 11.84 -13.56
CA LEU A 120 -2.18 11.86 -15.01
C LEU A 120 -3.37 12.38 -15.83
N ARG A 121 -4.58 12.44 -15.25
CA ARG A 121 -5.77 13.04 -15.90
C ARG A 121 -5.85 14.56 -15.73
N VAL A 122 -5.02 15.14 -14.85
CA VAL A 122 -5.01 16.58 -14.54
C VAL A 122 -3.95 17.33 -15.38
N PHE A 123 -3.13 16.61 -16.14
CA PHE A 123 -2.21 17.13 -17.16
C PHE A 123 -2.66 16.73 -18.56
#